data_AF-A0A7W0R9P9-F1
#
_entry.id   AF-A0A7W0R9P9-F1
#
_cell.length_a   1.000
_cell.length_b   1.000
_cell.length_c   1.000
_cell.angle_alpha   90.00
_cell.angle_beta   90.00
_cell.angle_gamma   90.00
#
_symmetry.space_group_name_H-M   'P 1'
#
loop_
_entity.id
_entity.type
_entity.pdbx_description
1 polymer ?
#
loop_
_entity_poly.entity_id
_entity_poly.type
_entity_poly.pdbx_seq_one_letter_code
_entity_poly.pdbx_strand_id
1 'polypeptide(L)' 'MKIAILGSGAVGGYYGAKLARAGHDVTFIARGEHLA' A
#
# COMPACT_ATOMS: atom_id res chain seq x y z
N MET A 1 4.98 -4.09 12.74
CA MET A 1 4.31 -5.18 11.99
C MET A 1 4.68 -5.06 10.52
N LYS A 2 4.79 -6.18 9.80
CA LYS A 2 5.06 -6.21 8.35
C LYS A 2 3.75 -6.48 7.59
N ILE A 3 3.43 -5.64 6.61
CA ILE A 3 2.12 -5.64 5.93
C ILE A 3 2.35 -5.55 4.43
N ALA A 4 1.74 -6.46 3.67
CA ALA A 4 1.71 -6.40 2.21
C ALA A 4 0.32 -5.95 1.75
N ILE A 5 0.26 -4.90 0.92
CA ILE A 5 -0.97 -4.42 0.27
C ILE A 5 -0.95 -4.89 -1.18
N LEU A 6 -1.76 -5.89 -1.51
CA LEU A 6 -1.98 -6.31 -2.90
C LEU A 6 -3.04 -5.42 -3.56
N GLY A 7 -2.59 -4.53 -4.44
CA GLY A 7 -3.40 -3.53 -5.14
C GLY A 7 -3.32 -2.15 -4.50
N SER A 8 -2.43 -1.30 -4.98
CA SER A 8 -2.23 0.10 -4.53
C SER A 8 -3.23 1.10 -5.14
N GLY A 9 -4.46 0.66 -5.41
CA GLY A 9 -5.57 1.48 -5.91
C GLY A 9 -6.01 2.60 -4.95
N ALA A 10 -7.11 3.30 -5.25
CA ALA A 10 -7.67 4.32 -4.35
C ALA A 10 -7.77 3.87 -2.88
N VAL A 11 -8.26 2.65 -2.64
CA VAL A 11 -8.41 2.08 -1.30
C VAL A 11 -7.06 1.61 -0.73
N GLY A 12 -6.33 0.78 -1.48
CA GLY A 12 -5.08 0.19 -1.01
C GLY A 12 -4.01 1.25 -0.73
N GLY A 13 -3.91 2.27 -1.58
CA GLY A 13 -3.04 3.42 -1.39
C GLY A 13 -3.43 4.24 -0.16
N TYR A 14 -4.72 4.58 0.01
CA TYR A 14 -5.18 5.38 1.14
C TYR A 14 -4.92 4.71 2.50
N TYR A 15 -5.32 3.44 2.64
CA TYR A 15 -5.12 2.72 3.90
C TYR A 15 -3.67 2.30 4.11
N GLY A 16 -2.98 1.86 3.06
CA GLY A 16 -1.56 1.54 3.16
C GLY A 16 -0.72 2.75 3.55
N ALA A 17 -1.04 3.95 3.04
CA ALA A 17 -0.35 5.18 3.44
C ALA A 17 -0.61 5.55 4.90
N LYS A 18 -1.83 5.34 5.41
CA LYS A 18 -2.12 5.49 6.84
C LYS A 18 -1.33 4.51 7.69
N LEU A 19 -1.25 3.24 7.29
CA LEU A 19 -0.49 2.21 7.99
C LEU A 19 1.03 2.52 7.99
N ALA A 20 1.56 2.98 6.86
CA ALA A 20 2.94 3.44 6.77
C ALA A 20 3.19 4.64 7.70
N ARG A 21 2.28 5.62 7.73
CA ARG A 21 2.36 6.77 8.66
C ARG A 21 2.25 6.37 10.14
N ALA A 22 1.60 5.25 10.45
CA ALA A 22 1.55 4.68 11.80
C ALA A 22 2.84 3.93 12.19
N GLY A 23 3.88 3.91 11.34
CA GLY A 23 5.16 3.27 11.63
C GLY A 23 5.19 1.77 11.34
N HIS A 24 4.24 1.26 10.55
CA HIS A 24 4.30 -0.12 10.07
C HIS A 24 5.19 -0.22 8.83
N ASP A 25 5.82 -1.38 8.68
CA ASP A 25 6.59 -1.74 7.49
C ASP A 25 5.60 -2.24 6.43
N VAL A 26 5.29 -1.37 5.46
CA VAL A 26 4.24 -1.58 4.46
C VAL A 26 4.86 -1.69 3.07
N THR A 27 4.62 -2.82 2.40
CA THR A 27 4.98 -3.04 1.00
C THR A 27 3.75 -2.99 0.13
N PHE A 28 3.77 -2.16 -0.91
CA PHE A 28 2.71 -2.09 -1.91
C PHE A 28 3.04 -2.96 -3.11
N ILE A 29 2.09 -3.75 -3.55
CA ILE A 29 2.18 -4.58 -4.75
C ILE A 29 1.12 -4.08 -5.73
N ALA A 30 1.56 -3.34 -6.75
CA ALA A 30 0.70 -2.79 -7.79
C ALA A 30 0.72 -3.66 -9.06
N ARG A 31 -0.25 -3.46 -9.96
CA ARG A 31 -0.27 -4.03 -11.32
C ARG A 31 -0.94 -3.06 -12.29
N GLY A 32 -0.55 -3.10 -13.57
CA GLY A 32 -1.10 -2.23 -14.61
C GLY A 32 -0.75 -0.76 -14.41
N GLU A 33 -1.63 0.15 -14.80
CA GLU A 33 -1.41 1.62 -14.71
C GLU A 33 -1.11 2.13 -13.30
N HIS A 34 -1.46 1.38 -12.25
CA HIS A 34 -1.14 1.75 -10.86
C HIS A 34 0.33 1.53 -10.46
N LEU A 35 1.14 0.93 -11.35
CA LEU A 35 2.57 0.68 -11.14
C LEU A 35 3.46 1.76 -11.81
N ALA A 36 2.90 2.59 -12.69
CA ALA A 36 3.62 3.60 -13.48
C ALA A 36 3.71 4.96 -12.78
#